data_AF-A0A1I0WJH9-F1
#
_entry.id   AF-A0A1I0WJH9-F1
#
_cell.length_a   1.000
_cell.length_b   1.000
_cell.length_c   1.000
_cell.angle_alpha   90.00
_cell.angle_beta   90.00
_cell.angle_gamma   90.00
#
_symmetry.space_group_name_H-M   'P 1'
#
loop_
_entity.id
_entity.type
_entity.pdbx_description
1 polymer ?
#
loop_
_entity_poly.entity_id
_entity_poly.type
_entity_poly.pdbx_seq_one_letter_code
_entity_poly.pdbx_strand_id
1 'polypeptide(L)'
;MRTWKVSSVTLSVLSVLLGIVVFVYPGATLRIVAQMLGIGILALGLSTMIPQLLDKENTKMPMVSAGVLATIAGIFIIAKPGFIVSIIPFIVGVVILVNGIINLRTALVYKDSLSDKTSYSMILAILTVIGGIAIIFNAFLAASFILQIIGAVLVYNGVSNLIVMFWQKA
;
A
#
# COMPACT_ATOMS: atom_id res chain seq x y z
N MET A 1 -12.80 19.48 29.06
CA MET A 1 -13.55 19.35 27.77
C MET A 1 -13.02 20.22 26.62
N ARG A 2 -12.34 21.37 26.83
CA ARG A 2 -11.79 22.23 25.75
C ARG A 2 -10.68 21.58 24.88
N THR A 3 -9.91 20.65 25.43
CA THR A 3 -8.80 19.99 24.73
C THR A 3 -9.24 19.03 23.61
N TRP A 4 -10.47 18.50 23.67
CA TRP A 4 -10.96 17.54 22.67
C TRP A 4 -11.35 18.22 21.35
N LYS A 5 -11.98 19.42 21.40
CA LYS A 5 -12.40 20.14 20.18
C LYS A 5 -11.22 20.71 19.40
N VAL A 6 -10.18 21.21 20.09
CA VAL A 6 -8.98 21.75 19.44
C VAL A 6 -8.21 20.64 18.74
N SER A 7 -8.07 19.46 19.36
CA SER A 7 -7.45 18.30 18.72
C SER A 7 -8.18 17.89 17.45
N SER A 8 -9.52 17.89 17.44
CA SER A 8 -10.31 17.47 16.27
C SER A 8 -10.25 18.46 15.09
N VAL A 9 -10.23 19.79 15.36
CA VAL A 9 -10.07 20.78 14.27
C VAL A 9 -8.67 20.69 13.66
N THR A 10 -7.63 20.61 14.50
CA THR A 10 -6.25 20.45 14.03
C THR A 10 -6.05 19.16 13.24
N LEU A 11 -6.65 18.05 13.69
CA LEU A 11 -6.60 16.77 12.97
C LEU A 11 -7.29 16.86 11.61
N SER A 12 -8.41 17.58 11.54
CA SER A 12 -9.17 17.75 10.28
C SER A 12 -8.38 18.57 9.27
N VAL A 13 -7.81 19.71 9.69
CA VAL A 13 -6.95 20.52 8.81
C VAL A 13 -5.72 19.75 8.37
N LEU A 14 -5.05 19.04 9.30
CA LEU A 14 -3.89 18.23 8.98
C LEU A 14 -4.23 17.09 8.02
N SER A 15 -5.39 16.46 8.17
CA SER A 15 -5.86 15.39 7.27
C SER A 15 -6.14 15.90 5.86
N VAL A 16 -6.69 17.12 5.70
CA VAL A 16 -6.88 17.74 4.39
C VAL A 16 -5.52 18.04 3.74
N LEU A 17 -4.59 18.66 4.49
CA LEU A 17 -3.26 18.99 3.98
C LEU A 17 -2.48 17.73 3.57
N LEU A 18 -2.46 16.71 4.43
CA LEU A 18 -1.85 15.43 4.11
C LEU A 18 -2.53 14.76 2.91
N GLY A 19 -3.87 14.75 2.87
CA GLY A 19 -4.63 14.20 1.75
C GLY A 19 -4.25 14.85 0.40
N ILE A 20 -4.10 16.18 0.37
CA ILE A 20 -3.66 16.93 -0.82
C ILE A 20 -2.24 16.52 -1.22
N VAL A 21 -1.30 16.49 -0.27
CA VAL A 21 0.09 16.10 -0.56
C VAL A 21 0.17 14.69 -1.12
N VAL A 22 -0.56 13.74 -0.54
CA VAL A 22 -0.63 12.36 -0.99
C VAL A 22 -1.25 12.26 -2.40
N PHE A 23 -2.31 13.03 -2.66
CA PHE A 23 -2.99 13.04 -3.95
C PHE A 23 -2.12 13.62 -5.08
N VAL A 24 -1.43 14.73 -4.82
CA VAL A 24 -0.60 15.42 -5.83
C VAL A 24 0.73 14.71 -6.03
N TYR A 25 1.33 14.17 -4.97
CA TYR A 25 2.64 13.51 -5.00
C TYR A 25 2.60 12.07 -4.44
N PRO A 26 1.83 11.15 -5.05
CA PRO A 26 1.70 9.78 -4.58
C PRO A 26 3.03 9.02 -4.66
N GLY A 27 3.82 9.27 -5.70
CA GLY A 27 5.13 8.62 -5.88
C GLY A 27 6.16 9.03 -4.82
N ALA A 28 6.16 10.29 -4.40
CA ALA A 28 7.02 10.75 -3.29
C ALA A 28 6.55 10.17 -1.96
N THR A 29 5.23 10.18 -1.71
CA THR A 29 4.61 9.60 -0.52
C THR A 29 4.98 8.13 -0.36
N LEU A 30 4.85 7.34 -1.43
CA LEU A 30 5.22 5.93 -1.45
C LEU A 30 6.68 5.69 -1.07
N ARG A 31 7.59 6.51 -1.62
CA ARG A 31 9.03 6.41 -1.31
C ARG A 31 9.30 6.76 0.14
N ILE A 32 8.71 7.83 0.66
CA ILE A 32 8.87 8.27 2.04
C ILE A 32 8.38 7.18 3.00
N VAL A 33 7.20 6.62 2.77
CA VAL A 33 6.64 5.55 3.60
C VAL A 33 7.53 4.32 3.58
N ALA A 34 8.00 3.90 2.41
CA ALA A 34 8.91 2.76 2.29
C ALA A 34 10.27 3.03 2.97
N GLN A 35 10.81 4.24 2.86
CA GLN A 35 12.03 4.62 3.56
C GLN A 35 11.84 4.62 5.08
N MET A 36 10.73 5.12 5.60
CA MET A 36 10.41 5.06 7.03
C MET A 36 10.36 3.61 7.53
N LEU A 37 9.74 2.70 6.76
CA LEU A 37 9.74 1.27 7.07
C LEU A 37 11.16 0.69 7.06
N GLY A 38 11.98 1.06 6.06
CA GLY A 38 13.38 0.64 5.96
C GLY A 38 14.22 1.11 7.16
N ILE A 39 14.07 2.38 7.58
CA ILE A 39 14.75 2.94 8.76
C ILE A 39 14.31 2.19 10.03
N GLY A 40 13.03 1.87 10.16
CA GLY A 40 12.52 1.08 11.28
C GLY A 40 13.17 -0.30 11.34
N ILE A 41 13.23 -1.01 10.20
CA ILE A 41 13.86 -2.33 10.10
C ILE A 41 15.37 -2.25 10.39
N LEU A 42 16.04 -1.20 9.90
CA LEU A 42 17.44 -0.95 10.25
C LEU A 42 17.66 -0.77 11.75
N ALA A 43 16.83 0.05 12.40
CA ALA A 43 16.94 0.28 13.83
C ALA A 43 16.73 -1.02 14.63
N LEU A 44 15.79 -1.88 14.20
CA LEU A 44 15.55 -3.19 14.80
C LEU A 44 16.72 -4.17 14.56
N GLY A 45 17.33 -4.14 13.37
CA GLY A 45 18.53 -4.92 13.08
C GLY A 45 19.71 -4.51 13.96
N LEU A 46 19.94 -3.21 14.11
CA LEU A 46 21.01 -2.69 14.96
C LEU A 46 20.76 -2.96 16.45
N SER A 47 19.52 -2.78 16.92
CA SER A 47 19.19 -2.99 18.34
C SER A 47 19.32 -4.46 18.76
N THR A 48 19.17 -5.40 17.84
CA THR A 48 19.38 -6.82 18.09
C THR A 48 20.84 -7.25 17.99
N MET A 49 21.64 -6.59 17.14
CA MET A 49 23.08 -6.89 17.00
C MET A 49 23.96 -6.27 18.10
N ILE A 50 23.77 -4.99 18.43
CA ILE A 50 24.70 -4.22 19.29
C ILE A 50 24.89 -4.88 20.68
N PRO A 51 23.84 -5.28 21.42
CA PRO A 51 24.01 -5.88 22.75
C PRO A 51 24.77 -7.21 22.71
N GLN A 52 24.63 -7.98 21.64
CA GLN A 52 25.23 -9.31 21.49
C GLN A 52 26.71 -9.25 21.12
N LEU A 53 27.13 -8.16 20.47
CA LEU A 53 28.55 -7.91 20.19
C LEU A 53 29.31 -7.43 21.43
N LEU A 54 28.60 -6.77 22.35
CA LEU A 54 29.16 -6.28 23.62
C LEU A 54 29.23 -7.38 24.68
N ASP A 55 28.28 -8.32 24.68
CA ASP A 55 28.16 -9.35 25.71
C ASP A 55 28.47 -10.75 25.14
N LYS A 56 29.77 -11.09 25.10
CA LYS A 56 30.28 -12.30 24.44
C LYS A 56 29.84 -13.61 25.11
N GLU A 57 29.56 -13.62 26.41
CA GLU A 57 29.24 -14.86 27.15
C GLU A 57 27.83 -15.40 26.86
N ASN A 58 26.88 -14.56 26.44
CA ASN A 58 25.50 -14.95 26.14
C ASN A 58 25.13 -14.78 24.66
N THR A 59 26.11 -14.92 23.77
CA THR A 59 25.91 -14.73 22.33
C THR A 59 25.00 -15.81 21.76
N LYS A 60 23.72 -15.47 21.53
CA LYS A 60 22.79 -16.33 20.79
C LYS A 60 23.05 -16.15 19.29
N MET A 61 23.89 -17.02 18.72
CA MET A 61 24.19 -17.06 17.28
C MET A 61 22.98 -16.83 16.34
N PRO A 62 21.78 -17.41 16.57
CA PRO A 62 20.63 -17.15 15.70
C PRO A 62 20.06 -15.72 15.76
N MET A 63 20.28 -14.97 16.85
CA MET A 63 19.84 -13.57 16.93
C MET A 63 20.81 -12.63 16.21
N VAL A 64 22.11 -12.91 16.25
CA VAL A 64 23.12 -12.14 15.51
C VAL A 64 22.88 -12.26 14.01
N SER A 65 22.63 -13.47 13.50
CA SER A 65 22.33 -13.69 12.09
C SER A 65 21.03 -13.01 11.64
N ALA A 66 19.98 -13.06 12.47
CA ALA A 66 18.73 -12.36 12.22
C ALA A 66 18.93 -10.82 12.16
N GLY A 67 19.72 -10.26 13.06
CA GLY A 67 20.06 -8.83 13.08
C GLY A 67 20.86 -8.38 11.86
N VAL A 68 21.81 -9.21 11.38
CA VAL A 68 22.54 -8.96 10.11
C VAL A 68 21.58 -8.92 8.93
N LEU A 69 20.71 -9.93 8.81
CA LEU A 69 19.73 -10.01 7.72
C LEU A 69 18.76 -8.83 7.75
N ALA A 70 18.26 -8.46 8.93
CA ALA A 70 17.39 -7.29 9.10
C ALA A 70 18.10 -5.99 8.70
N THR A 71 19.37 -5.82 9.09
CA THR A 71 20.17 -4.64 8.70
C THR A 71 20.36 -4.59 7.19
N ILE A 72 20.76 -5.69 6.55
CA ILE A 72 20.92 -5.75 5.08
C ILE A 72 19.59 -5.45 4.39
N ALA A 73 18.50 -6.05 4.85
CA ALA A 73 17.16 -5.81 4.32
C ALA A 73 16.79 -4.32 4.43
N GLY A 74 16.97 -3.71 5.60
CA GLY A 74 16.69 -2.30 5.83
C GLY A 74 17.50 -1.36 4.92
N ILE A 75 18.79 -1.63 4.71
CA ILE A 75 19.63 -0.85 3.76
C ILE A 75 19.05 -0.98 2.35
N PHE A 76 18.70 -2.20 1.95
CA PHE A 76 18.13 -2.48 0.63
C PHE A 76 16.80 -1.75 0.41
N ILE A 77 15.92 -1.71 1.42
CA ILE A 77 14.65 -0.97 1.38
C ILE A 77 14.90 0.52 1.12
N ILE A 78 15.84 1.12 1.86
CA ILE A 78 16.13 2.55 1.76
C ILE A 78 16.79 2.89 0.42
N ALA A 79 17.63 2.00 -0.11
CA ALA A 79 18.30 2.18 -1.39
C ALA A 79 17.33 2.05 -2.58
N LYS A 80 16.35 1.14 -2.51
CA LYS A 80 15.37 0.91 -3.58
C LYS A 80 13.92 0.84 -3.06
N PRO A 81 13.38 1.95 -2.51
CA PRO A 81 12.03 1.96 -1.93
C PRO A 81 10.95 1.68 -2.99
N GLY A 82 11.17 2.12 -4.23
CA GLY A 82 10.23 1.90 -5.33
C GLY A 82 10.04 0.42 -5.67
N PHE A 83 11.09 -0.40 -5.56
CA PHE A 83 10.99 -1.85 -5.81
C PHE A 83 10.05 -2.50 -4.79
N ILE A 84 10.26 -2.22 -3.50
CA ILE A 84 9.48 -2.82 -2.41
C ILE A 84 8.00 -2.44 -2.49
N VAL A 85 7.72 -1.17 -2.76
CA VAL A 85 6.35 -0.69 -2.96
C VAL A 85 5.65 -1.41 -4.13
N SER A 86 6.39 -1.75 -5.19
CA SER A 86 5.82 -2.40 -6.37
C SER A 86 5.52 -3.89 -6.20
N ILE A 87 6.07 -4.54 -5.16
CA ILE A 87 5.87 -5.98 -4.93
C ILE A 87 4.40 -6.32 -4.69
N ILE A 88 3.70 -5.54 -3.87
CA ILE A 88 2.29 -5.80 -3.52
C ILE A 88 1.40 -5.72 -4.77
N PRO A 89 1.39 -4.60 -5.54
CA PRO A 89 0.61 -4.54 -6.77
C PRO A 89 1.00 -5.61 -7.79
N PHE A 90 2.28 -5.97 -7.88
CA PHE A 90 2.73 -7.02 -8.78
C PHE A 90 2.07 -8.37 -8.45
N ILE A 91 2.11 -8.79 -7.18
CA ILE A 91 1.46 -10.03 -6.72
C ILE A 91 -0.05 -9.96 -6.98
N VAL A 92 -0.69 -8.85 -6.64
CA VAL A 92 -2.13 -8.64 -6.89
C VAL A 92 -2.44 -8.73 -8.39
N GLY A 93 -1.62 -8.12 -9.25
CA GLY A 93 -1.77 -8.18 -10.70
C GLY A 93 -1.67 -9.61 -11.24
N VAL A 94 -0.72 -10.41 -10.73
CA VAL A 94 -0.61 -11.84 -11.09
C VAL A 94 -1.86 -12.61 -10.68
N VAL A 95 -2.36 -12.41 -9.47
CA VAL A 95 -3.59 -13.07 -8.98
C VAL A 95 -4.79 -12.69 -9.86
N ILE A 96 -4.96 -11.40 -10.18
CA ILE A 96 -6.03 -10.91 -11.06
C ILE A 96 -5.92 -11.52 -12.45
N LEU A 97 -4.71 -11.60 -13.00
CA LEU A 97 -4.46 -12.20 -14.32
C LEU A 97 -4.86 -13.67 -14.34
N VAL A 98 -4.45 -14.45 -13.33
CA VAL A 98 -4.84 -15.86 -13.20
C VAL A 98 -6.36 -16.01 -13.11
N ASN A 99 -7.01 -15.20 -12.27
CA ASN A 99 -8.47 -15.20 -12.14
C ASN A 99 -9.17 -14.83 -13.46
N GLY A 100 -8.63 -13.85 -14.20
CA GLY A 100 -9.11 -13.45 -15.52
C GLY A 100 -9.03 -14.59 -16.54
N ILE A 101 -7.93 -15.34 -16.57
CA ILE A 101 -7.76 -16.51 -17.44
C ILE A 101 -8.77 -17.61 -17.07
N ILE A 102 -8.96 -17.89 -15.77
CA ILE A 102 -9.93 -18.88 -15.30
C ILE A 102 -11.34 -18.47 -15.75
N ASN A 103 -11.74 -17.23 -15.51
CA ASN A 103 -13.05 -16.72 -15.90
C ASN A 103 -13.26 -16.74 -17.42
N LEU A 104 -12.22 -16.47 -18.21
CA LEU A 104 -12.27 -16.54 -19.65
C LEU A 104 -12.51 -17.97 -20.14
N ARG A 105 -11.80 -18.95 -19.55
CA ARG A 105 -12.03 -20.38 -19.84
C ARG A 105 -13.45 -20.80 -19.45
N THR A 106 -13.91 -20.41 -18.26
CA THR A 106 -15.27 -20.67 -17.78
C THR A 106 -16.30 -20.12 -18.77
N ALA A 107 -16.16 -18.86 -19.19
CA ALA A 107 -17.08 -18.24 -20.15
C ALA A 107 -17.09 -18.94 -21.53
N LEU A 108 -15.95 -19.50 -21.96
CA LEU A 108 -15.86 -20.29 -23.19
C LEU A 108 -16.57 -21.65 -23.06
N VAL A 109 -16.45 -22.32 -21.92
CA VAL A 109 -17.08 -23.62 -21.67
C VAL A 109 -18.61 -23.50 -21.59
N TYR A 110 -19.13 -22.45 -20.96
CA TYR A 110 -20.58 -22.22 -20.83
C TYR A 110 -21.21 -21.46 -22.00
N LYS A 111 -20.43 -21.16 -23.05
CA LYS A 111 -20.87 -20.41 -24.24
C LYS A 111 -22.09 -21.02 -24.92
N ASP A 112 -22.17 -22.35 -24.95
CA ASP A 112 -23.23 -23.07 -25.65
C ASP A 112 -24.46 -23.32 -24.77
N SER A 113 -24.39 -23.05 -23.46
CA SER A 113 -25.43 -23.44 -22.49
C SER A 113 -26.31 -22.28 -21.98
N LEU A 114 -25.92 -21.01 -22.18
CA LEU A 114 -26.63 -19.85 -21.62
C LEU A 114 -26.69 -18.68 -22.60
N SER A 115 -27.87 -18.50 -23.20
CA SER A 115 -28.26 -17.32 -23.97
C SER A 115 -28.23 -16.06 -23.09
N ASP A 116 -27.78 -14.94 -23.66
CA ASP A 116 -27.70 -13.56 -23.14
C ASP A 116 -26.72 -13.22 -21.99
N LYS A 117 -26.51 -14.08 -20.97
CA LYS A 117 -25.60 -13.75 -19.85
C LYS A 117 -24.11 -14.04 -20.12
N THR A 118 -23.80 -14.93 -21.05
CA THR A 118 -22.43 -15.36 -21.35
C THR A 118 -21.59 -14.29 -22.08
N SER A 119 -22.24 -13.37 -22.80
CA SER A 119 -21.53 -12.28 -23.48
C SER A 119 -20.95 -11.26 -22.50
N TYR A 120 -21.68 -10.95 -21.42
CA TYR A 120 -21.21 -10.04 -20.36
C TYR A 120 -20.04 -10.62 -19.57
N SER A 121 -20.06 -11.92 -19.27
CA SER A 121 -18.95 -12.56 -18.54
C SER A 121 -17.67 -12.64 -19.37
N MET A 122 -17.76 -12.82 -20.69
CA MET A 122 -16.60 -12.76 -21.59
C MET A 122 -15.93 -11.39 -21.59
N ILE A 123 -16.72 -10.31 -21.71
CA ILE A 123 -16.18 -8.94 -21.72
C ILE A 123 -15.50 -8.63 -20.38
N LEU A 124 -16.13 -8.98 -19.26
CA LEU A 124 -15.56 -8.81 -17.93
C LEU A 124 -14.27 -9.62 -17.74
N ALA A 125 -14.21 -10.85 -18.23
CA ALA A 125 -13.01 -11.68 -18.16
C ALA A 125 -11.86 -11.07 -18.96
N ILE A 126 -12.13 -10.59 -20.19
CA ILE A 126 -11.13 -9.91 -21.03
C ILE A 126 -10.63 -8.64 -20.34
N LEU A 127 -11.52 -7.80 -19.82
CA LEU A 127 -11.15 -6.61 -19.05
C LEU A 127 -10.31 -6.95 -17.83
N THR A 128 -10.63 -8.05 -17.12
CA THR A 128 -9.87 -8.52 -15.96
C THR A 128 -8.45 -8.94 -16.36
N VAL A 129 -8.29 -9.67 -17.47
CA VAL A 129 -6.97 -10.05 -17.99
C VAL A 129 -6.15 -8.82 -18.37
N ILE A 130 -6.76 -7.88 -19.12
CA ILE A 130 -6.10 -6.63 -19.52
C ILE A 130 -5.69 -5.82 -18.28
N GLY A 131 -6.58 -5.69 -17.29
CA GLY A 131 -6.30 -5.01 -16.04
C GLY A 131 -5.16 -5.65 -15.25
N GLY A 132 -5.16 -6.99 -15.12
CA GLY A 132 -4.07 -7.74 -14.49
C GLY A 132 -2.72 -7.50 -15.17
N ILE A 133 -2.69 -7.58 -16.52
CA ILE A 133 -1.49 -7.28 -17.32
C ILE A 133 -1.02 -5.83 -17.08
N ALA A 134 -1.93 -4.86 -17.18
CA ALA A 134 -1.60 -3.44 -16.99
C ALA A 134 -0.98 -3.16 -15.62
N ILE A 135 -1.51 -3.80 -14.56
CA ILE A 135 -0.98 -3.71 -13.19
C ILE A 135 0.42 -4.34 -13.11
N ILE A 136 0.64 -5.51 -13.71
CA ILE A 136 1.95 -6.17 -13.67
C ILE A 136 3.03 -5.31 -14.33
N PHE A 137 2.75 -4.77 -15.52
CA PHE A 137 3.71 -3.93 -16.24
C PHE A 137 3.91 -2.56 -15.58
N ASN A 138 2.90 -2.04 -14.87
CA ASN A 138 2.93 -0.73 -14.24
C ASN A 138 2.65 -0.80 -12.73
N ALA A 139 3.29 -1.73 -12.02
CA ALA A 139 3.01 -1.98 -10.61
C ALA A 139 3.23 -0.74 -9.72
N PHE A 140 4.24 0.06 -10.01
CA PHE A 140 4.47 1.32 -9.30
C PHE A 140 3.37 2.36 -9.54
N LEU A 141 2.86 2.42 -10.77
CA LEU A 141 1.74 3.31 -11.12
C LEU A 141 0.44 2.83 -10.46
N ALA A 142 0.21 1.51 -10.41
CA ALA A 142 -0.93 0.93 -9.70
C ALA A 142 -0.90 1.27 -8.20
N ALA A 143 0.25 1.13 -7.53
CA ALA A 143 0.41 1.59 -6.15
C ALA A 143 0.12 3.10 -6.00
N SER A 144 0.63 3.90 -6.94
CA SER A 144 0.45 5.36 -6.90
C SER A 144 -1.02 5.75 -7.07
N PHE A 145 -1.75 5.08 -7.98
CA PHE A 145 -3.19 5.27 -8.18
C PHE A 145 -3.99 4.95 -6.91
N ILE A 146 -3.67 3.85 -6.23
CA ILE A 146 -4.31 3.49 -4.97
C ILE A 146 -4.08 4.60 -3.93
N LEU A 147 -2.85 5.12 -3.82
CA LEU A 147 -2.59 6.24 -2.91
C LEU A 147 -3.32 7.52 -3.30
N GLN A 148 -3.48 7.82 -4.58
CA GLN A 148 -4.29 8.97 -5.00
C GLN A 148 -5.73 8.82 -4.54
N ILE A 149 -6.33 7.63 -4.68
CA ILE A 149 -7.68 7.37 -4.17
C ILE A 149 -7.72 7.59 -2.65
N ILE A 150 -6.72 7.07 -1.91
CA ILE A 150 -6.63 7.28 -0.45
C ILE A 150 -6.51 8.77 -0.12
N GLY A 151 -5.67 9.52 -0.84
CA GLY A 151 -5.50 10.97 -0.67
C GLY A 151 -6.79 11.73 -0.92
N ALA A 152 -7.50 11.41 -2.00
CA ALA A 152 -8.80 12.00 -2.32
C ALA A 152 -9.85 11.73 -1.24
N VAL A 153 -9.92 10.50 -0.73
CA VAL A 153 -10.81 10.11 0.37
C VAL A 153 -10.45 10.86 1.66
N LEU A 154 -9.15 11.04 1.96
CA LEU A 154 -8.71 11.82 3.11
C LEU A 154 -9.12 13.29 3.02
N VAL A 155 -8.96 13.91 1.85
CA VAL A 155 -9.42 15.28 1.61
C VAL A 155 -10.93 15.37 1.82
N TYR A 156 -11.69 14.46 1.21
CA TYR A 156 -13.15 14.41 1.37
C TYR A 156 -13.56 14.28 2.85
N ASN A 157 -12.94 13.36 3.58
CA ASN A 157 -13.24 13.11 4.99
C ASN A 157 -12.88 14.32 5.88
N GLY A 158 -11.72 14.95 5.63
CA GLY A 158 -11.30 16.14 6.36
C GLY A 158 -12.25 17.33 6.14
N VAL A 159 -12.68 17.55 4.89
CA VAL A 159 -13.67 18.59 4.56
C VAL A 159 -15.04 18.28 5.18
N SER A 160 -15.51 17.04 5.08
CA SER A 160 -16.77 16.60 5.68
C SER A 160 -16.80 16.85 7.20
N ASN A 161 -15.72 16.49 7.90
CA ASN A 161 -15.61 16.73 9.34
C ASN A 161 -15.64 18.22 9.69
N LEU A 162 -14.99 19.09 8.90
CA LEU A 162 -15.06 20.54 9.12
C LEU A 162 -16.49 21.04 8.98
N ILE A 163 -17.22 20.60 7.95
CA ILE A 163 -18.62 20.98 7.73
C ILE A 163 -19.48 20.55 8.93
N VAL A 164 -19.39 19.29 9.36
CA VAL A 164 -20.16 18.77 10.51
C VAL A 164 -19.88 19.57 11.78
N MET A 165 -18.63 19.98 12.00
CA MET A 165 -18.27 20.83 13.15
C MET A 165 -18.92 22.22 13.09
N PHE A 166 -19.05 22.82 11.91
CA PHE A 166 -19.79 24.08 11.76
C PHE A 166 -21.27 23.89 12.09
N TRP A 167 -21.88 22.78 11.67
CA TRP A 167 -23.27 22.45 11.97
C TRP A 167 -23.53 22.19 13.46
N GLN A 168 -22.60 21.57 14.18
CA GLN A 168 -22.73 21.35 15.64
C GLN A 168 -22.53 22.61 16.49
N LYS A 169 -22.01 23.69 15.90
CA LYS A 169 -21.69 24.94 16.60
C LYS A 169 -22.76 26.02 16.39
N ALA A 170 -23.70 25.81 15.48
CA ALA A 170 -24.91 26.61 15.25
C ALA A 170 -26.09 26.02 16.01
#